data_AF-A0A383ASG0-F1
#
_entry.id   AF-A0A383ASG0-F1
#
_cell.length_a   1.000
_cell.length_b   1.000
_cell.length_c   1.000
_cell.angle_alpha   90.00
_cell.angle_beta   90.00
_cell.angle_gamma   90.00
#
_symmetry.space_group_name_H-M   'P 1'
#
loop_
_entity.id
_entity.type
_entity.pdbx_description
1 polymer ?
#
loop_
_entity_poly.entity_id
_entity_poly.type
_entity_poly.pdbx_seq_one_letter_code
_entity_poly.pdbx_strand_id
1 'polypeptide(L)' 'MIEQDWLYGLLGGVFIGLAASIFLLVNGRIMGASSIIGGIIHTSKENDYLELISFIIGLISLPAILAIT' A
#
# COMPACT_ATOMS: atom_id res chain seq x y z
N MET A 1 22.45 -8.05 -24.59
CA MET A 1 21.60 -8.24 -23.40
C MET A 1 20.38 -7.38 -23.63
N ILE A 2 19.17 -7.97 -23.65
CA ILE A 2 17.93 -7.20 -23.83
C ILE A 2 17.79 -6.31 -22.59
N GLU A 3 17.73 -4.99 -22.76
CA GLU A 3 17.44 -4.06 -21.66
C GLU A 3 16.00 -4.31 -21.19
N GLN A 4 15.87 -5.01 -20.07
CA GLN A 4 14.59 -5.36 -19.45
C GLN A 4 14.10 -4.27 -18.48
N ASP A 5 14.81 -3.15 -18.36
CA ASP A 5 14.53 -2.09 -17.38
C ASP A 5 13.14 -1.47 -17.57
N TRP A 6 12.69 -1.30 -18.82
CA TRP A 6 11.35 -0.80 -19.12
C TRP A 6 10.26 -1.79 -18.71
N LEU A 7 10.53 -3.10 -18.82
CA LEU A 7 9.58 -4.15 -18.44
C LEU A 7 9.41 -4.19 -16.92
N TYR A 8 10.50 -4.06 -16.17
CA TYR A 8 10.45 -3.94 -14.71
C TYR A 8 9.73 -2.66 -14.26
N GLY A 9 9.94 -1.53 -14.95
CA GLY A 9 9.20 -0.30 -14.69
C GLY A 9 7.69 -0.43 -14.93
N LEU A 10 7.29 -1.09 -16.03
CA LEU A 10 5.88 -1.33 -16.36
C LEU A 10 5.22 -2.30 -15.37
N LEU A 11 5.92 -3.39 -15.02
CA LEU A 11 5.44 -4.33 -13.99
C LEU A 11 5.25 -3.63 -12.65
N GLY A 12 6.22 -2.82 -12.21
CA GLY A 12 6.11 -2.03 -10.99
C GLY A 12 4.89 -1.10 -10.99
N GLY A 13 4.65 -0.38 -12.09
CA GLY A 13 3.48 0.48 -12.24
C GLY A 13 2.15 -0.29 -12.15
N VAL A 14 2.07 -1.46 -12.78
CA VAL A 14 0.88 -2.33 -12.69
C VAL A 14 0.63 -2.81 -11.26
N PHE A 15 1.68 -3.25 -10.55
CA PHE A 15 1.55 -3.69 -9.15
C PHE A 15 1.07 -2.55 -8.23
N ILE A 16 1.61 -1.34 -8.38
CA ILE A 16 1.19 -0.18 -7.58
C ILE A 16 -0.26 0.21 -7.88
N GLY A 17 -0.65 0.23 -9.16
CA GLY A 17 -2.02 0.54 -9.58
C GLY A 17 -3.06 -0.47 -9.08
N LEU A 18 -2.70 -1.77 -9.08
CA LEU A 18 -3.54 -2.82 -8.51
C LEU A 18 -3.67 -2.69 -6.99
N ALA A 19 -2.57 -2.44 -6.27
CA ALA A 19 -2.60 -2.23 -4.83
C ALA A 19 -3.52 -1.05 -4.46
N ALA A 20 -3.41 0.08 -5.18
CA ALA A 20 -4.25 1.25 -4.97
C ALA A 20 -5.74 0.98 -5.26
N SER A 21 -6.03 0.24 -6.34
CA SER A 21 -7.42 -0.11 -6.73
C SER A 21 -8.07 -1.06 -5.73
N ILE A 22 -7.35 -2.09 -5.28
CA ILE A 22 -7.83 -3.04 -4.27
C ILE A 22 -8.12 -2.31 -2.96
N PHE A 23 -7.22 -1.40 -2.55
CA PHE A 23 -7.44 -0.62 -1.34
C PHE A 23 -8.69 0.26 -1.46
N LEU A 24 -8.85 0.96 -2.58
CA LEU A 24 -10.04 1.79 -2.85
C LEU A 24 -11.31 0.93 -2.80
N LEU A 25 -11.29 -0.26 -3.38
CA LEU A 25 -12.43 -1.20 -3.37
C LEU A 25 -12.75 -1.75 -1.98
N VAL A 26 -11.75 -2.09 -1.17
CA VAL A 26 -11.95 -2.68 0.16
C VAL A 26 -12.41 -1.63 1.18
N ASN A 27 -11.82 -0.44 1.17
CA ASN A 27 -12.13 0.61 2.15
C ASN A 27 -13.20 1.60 1.66
N GLY A 28 -13.52 1.63 0.36
CA GLY A 28 -14.46 2.58 -0.24
C GLY A 28 -13.96 4.04 -0.23
N ARG A 29 -12.70 4.27 0.16
CA ARG A 29 -12.05 5.58 0.28
C ARG A 29 -10.75 5.56 -0.52
N ILE A 30 -10.44 6.68 -1.19
CA ILE A 30 -9.20 6.82 -1.95
C ILE A 30 -8.03 6.82 -0.95
N MET A 31 -7.13 5.84 -1.07
CA MET A 31 -5.88 5.80 -0.29
C MET A 31 -5.02 7.00 -0.68
N GLY A 32 -5.05 8.05 0.13
CA GLY A 32 -4.03 9.09 0.07
C GLY A 32 -3.02 8.89 1.18
N ALA A 33 -1.80 9.39 1.02
CA ALA A 33 -0.92 9.68 2.16
C ALA A 33 -1.67 10.49 3.26
N SER A 34 -2.72 11.21 2.84
CA SER A 34 -3.62 11.97 3.69
C SER A 34 -4.50 11.15 4.63
N SER A 35 -4.74 9.84 4.41
CA SER A 35 -5.46 9.00 5.39
C SER A 35 -4.54 8.64 6.57
N ILE A 36 -3.26 8.35 6.30
CA ILE A 36 -2.23 8.12 7.32
C ILE A 36 -2.03 9.37 8.18
N ILE A 37 -1.94 10.54 7.54
CA ILE A 37 -1.78 11.84 8.22
C ILE A 37 -3.09 12.28 8.90
N GLY A 38 -4.24 11.98 8.28
CA GLY A 38 -5.58 12.29 8.78
C GLY A 38 -5.94 11.50 10.05
N GLY A 39 -5.54 10.23 10.16
CA GLY A 39 -5.74 9.42 11.37
C GLY A 39 -4.92 9.89 12.57
N ILE A 40 -3.76 10.51 12.34
CA ILE A 40 -2.95 11.14 13.41
C ILE A 40 -3.62 12.43 13.92
N ILE A 41 -4.29 13.18 13.06
CA ILE A 41 -4.90 14.48 13.38
C ILE A 41 -6.32 14.34 13.93
N HIS A 42 -7.08 13.32 13.51
CA HIS A 42 -8.43 13.01 14.00
C HIS A 42 -8.45 11.65 14.70
N THR A 43 -7.82 11.55 15.87
CA THR A 43 -8.05 10.44 16.82
C THR A 43 -9.49 10.51 17.34
N SER A 44 -10.44 9.89 16.64
CA SER A 44 -11.81 9.75 17.16
C SER A 44 -12.57 8.51 16.64
N LYS A 45 -12.08 7.80 15.61
CA LYS A 45 -12.76 6.60 15.10
C LYS A 45 -11.82 5.40 15.04
N GLU A 46 -12.19 4.31 15.71
CA GLU A 46 -11.47 3.03 15.76
C GLU A 46 -11.07 2.49 14.37
N ASN A 47 -11.86 2.79 13.33
CA ASN A 47 -11.58 2.32 11.97
C ASN A 47 -10.27 2.88 11.38
N ASP A 48 -9.85 4.09 11.74
CA ASP A 48 -8.61 4.67 11.19
C ASP A 48 -7.35 3.95 11.72
N TYR A 49 -7.43 3.37 12.93
CA TYR A 49 -6.32 2.59 13.51
C TYR A 49 -6.14 1.23 12.81
N LEU A 50 -7.23 0.57 12.43
CA LEU A 50 -7.19 -0.70 11.69
C LEU A 50 -6.56 -0.52 10.30
N GLU A 51 -6.82 0.61 9.64
CA GLU A 51 -6.26 0.95 8.33
C GLU A 51 -4.73 1.19 8.41
N LEU A 52 -4.26 1.85 9.48
CA LEU A 52 -2.83 2.06 9.73
C LEU A 52 -2.11 0.73 10.04
N ILE A 53 -2.68 -0.10 10.91
CA ILE A 53 -2.09 -1.39 11.32
C ILE A 53 -2.00 -2.34 10.12
N SER A 54 -3.06 -2.43 9.32
CA SER A 54 -3.06 -3.28 8.11
C SER A 54 -2.06 -2.79 7.05
N PHE A 55 -1.88 -1.48 6.91
CA PHE A 55 -0.83 -0.91 6.06
C PHE A 55 0.59 -1.24 6.56
N ILE A 56 0.86 -1.01 7.85
CA ILE A 56 2.17 -1.30 8.45
C ILE A 56 2.51 -2.80 8.35
N ILE A 57 1.53 -3.67 8.62
CA ILE A 57 1.70 -5.12 8.47
C ILE A 57 2.01 -5.47 7.01
N GLY A 58 1.30 -4.90 6.04
CA GLY A 58 1.59 -5.11 4.62
C GLY A 58 2.99 -4.63 4.22
N LEU A 59 3.38 -3.44 4.68
CA LEU A 59 4.68 -2.82 4.41
C LEU A 59 5.84 -3.63 4.96
N ILE A 60 5.69 -4.25 6.13
CA ILE A 60 6.74 -5.05 6.78
C ILE A 60 6.74 -6.49 6.26
N SER A 61 5.56 -7.08 6.05
CA SER A 61 5.45 -8.49 5.66
C SER A 61 6.03 -8.75 4.27
N LEU A 62 5.80 -7.84 3.30
CA LEU A 62 6.27 -8.03 1.94
C LEU A 62 7.82 -8.08 1.83
N PRO A 63 8.59 -7.11 2.35
CA PRO A 63 10.05 -7.19 2.36
C PRO A 63 10.56 -8.30 3.30
N ALA A 64 9.87 -8.62 4.39
CA ALA A 64 10.29 -9.73 5.26
C ALA A 64 10.21 -11.08 4.53
N ILE A 65 9.14 -11.33 3.78
CA ILE A 65 8.98 -12.56 2.99
C ILE A 65 10.03 -12.63 1.86
N LEU A 66 10.24 -11.52 1.16
CA LEU A 66 11.25 -11.42 0.10
C LEU A 66 12.69 -11.50 0.62
N ALA A 67 12.97 -11.05 1.84
CA ALA A 67 14.29 -11.13 2.44
C ALA A 67 14.63 -12.53 2.97
N ILE A 68 13.62 -13.34 3.28
CA ILE A 68 13.78 -14.71 3.78
C ILE A 68 13.82 -15.73 2.62
N THR A 69 13.30 -15.39 1.44
CA THR A 69 13.29 -16.23 0.23
C THR A 69 14.53 -15.98 -0.62
#